data_AF-A0A511YR58-F1
#
_entry.id   AF-A0A511YR58-F1
#
_cell.length_a   1.000
_cell.length_b   1.000
_cell.length_c   1.000
_cell.angle_alpha   90.00
_cell.angle_beta   90.00
_cell.angle_gamma   90.00
#
_symmetry.space_group_name_H-M   'P 1'
#
loop_
_entity.id
_entity.type
_entity.pdbx_description
1 polymer ?
#
loop_
_entity_poly.entity_id
_entity_poly.type
_entity_poly.pdbx_seq_one_letter_code
_entity_poly.pdbx_strand_id
1 'polypeptide(L)'
;MNIISHSFPENQYYREVTAKKGIVLHHTVSGDSVEGDINWWKSTAERVATPIIIARDGGIHQLFSSKYWAHHLGIKKAHFAQFGLPEMNTQRNKEFIGIELDSWGGLTFKDSKYYSFSGQEVAAKNVVKYEKEFRGYRFYEKYTDAQIASLKELLVYWGKQYGISLKYKGNIMFEFNKRALGGESGIWAHVSFRPDKSDVHPQPELIRMLESLV
;
A
#
# COMPACT_ATOMS: atom_id res chain seq x y z
N MET A 1 4.01 -7.27 -17.55
CA MET A 1 4.33 -7.44 -16.12
C MET A 1 5.65 -8.16 -15.96
N ASN A 2 6.65 -7.50 -15.36
CA ASN A 2 7.92 -8.11 -14.98
C ASN A 2 7.79 -8.71 -13.56
N ILE A 3 7.42 -9.99 -13.47
CA ILE A 3 7.18 -10.68 -12.20
C ILE A 3 8.47 -11.38 -11.73
N ILE A 4 8.87 -11.13 -10.49
CA ILE A 4 9.98 -11.78 -9.78
C ILE A 4 9.39 -12.58 -8.64
N SER A 5 9.40 -13.91 -8.74
CA SER A 5 8.83 -14.78 -7.71
C SER A 5 9.82 -15.05 -6.59
N HIS A 6 9.33 -15.01 -5.36
CA HIS A 6 10.09 -15.29 -4.14
C HIS A 6 9.61 -16.56 -3.47
N SER A 7 10.55 -17.29 -2.84
CA SER A 7 10.20 -18.32 -1.87
C SER A 7 9.80 -17.67 -0.55
N PHE A 8 8.50 -17.58 -0.28
CA PHE A 8 7.96 -17.04 0.96
C PHE A 8 7.38 -18.16 1.85
N PRO A 9 7.70 -18.21 3.15
CA PRO A 9 7.30 -19.31 4.03
C PRO A 9 5.78 -19.45 4.15
N GLU A 10 5.26 -20.67 4.02
CA GLU A 10 3.81 -20.93 4.09
C GLU A 10 3.18 -20.63 5.45
N ASN A 11 3.97 -20.57 6.52
CA ASN A 11 3.53 -20.17 7.84
C ASN A 11 3.46 -18.65 8.03
N GLN A 12 3.87 -17.85 7.04
CA GLN A 12 3.84 -16.39 7.06
C GLN A 12 2.65 -15.77 6.32
N TYR A 13 1.72 -16.60 5.85
CA TYR A 13 0.42 -16.20 5.32
C TYR A 13 -0.60 -17.31 5.55
N TYR A 14 -1.87 -17.06 5.26
CA TYR A 14 -2.94 -18.03 5.40
C TYR A 14 -3.32 -18.56 4.02
N ARG A 15 -3.06 -19.85 3.78
CA ARG A 15 -3.39 -20.57 2.53
C ARG A 15 -4.90 -20.88 2.39
N GLU A 16 -5.73 -19.91 2.73
CA GLU A 16 -7.19 -19.93 2.61
C GLU A 16 -7.60 -19.10 1.39
N VAL A 17 -8.34 -19.68 0.45
CA VAL A 17 -8.88 -18.93 -0.68
C VAL A 17 -10.05 -18.07 -0.20
N THR A 18 -9.97 -16.76 -0.41
CA THR A 18 -11.04 -15.82 0.00
C THR A 18 -11.55 -15.01 -1.19
N ALA A 19 -12.82 -14.60 -1.12
CA ALA A 19 -13.39 -13.68 -2.10
C ALA A 19 -12.75 -12.28 -1.94
N LYS A 20 -12.21 -11.73 -3.03
CA LYS A 20 -11.53 -10.43 -3.03
C LYS A 20 -12.48 -9.34 -3.49
N LYS A 21 -12.66 -8.33 -2.64
CA LYS A 21 -13.50 -7.16 -2.90
C LYS A 21 -12.70 -5.96 -3.37
N GLY A 22 -11.42 -5.88 -3.06
CA GLY A 22 -10.65 -4.69 -3.37
C GLY A 22 -9.15 -4.86 -3.23
N ILE A 23 -8.46 -3.76 -3.46
CA ILE A 23 -7.00 -3.65 -3.42
C ILE A 23 -6.66 -2.50 -2.49
N VAL A 24 -5.68 -2.69 -1.60
CA VAL A 24 -5.17 -1.65 -0.73
C VAL A 24 -3.74 -1.33 -1.12
N LEU A 25 -3.49 -0.07 -1.42
CA LEU A 25 -2.18 0.46 -1.74
C LEU A 25 -1.47 0.88 -0.46
N HIS A 26 -0.24 0.40 -0.32
CA HIS A 26 0.68 0.67 0.77
C HIS A 26 2.01 1.22 0.22
N HIS A 27 2.83 1.77 1.11
CA HIS A 27 4.25 1.94 0.87
C HIS A 27 5.05 1.44 2.08
N THR A 28 6.26 0.96 1.84
CA THR A 28 7.00 0.15 2.82
C THR A 28 7.54 0.94 4.01
N VAL A 29 7.82 2.24 3.82
CA VAL A 29 8.59 3.06 4.79
C VAL A 29 9.94 2.38 5.06
N SER A 30 10.63 1.99 4.00
CA SER A 30 11.87 1.21 4.06
C SER A 30 12.88 1.68 2.99
N GLY A 31 14.08 1.12 3.05
CA GLY A 31 15.15 1.46 2.11
C GLY A 31 15.08 0.72 0.80
N ASP A 32 16.09 0.96 -0.05
CA ASP A 32 16.09 0.63 -1.48
C ASP A 32 16.01 -0.86 -1.86
N SER A 33 15.97 -1.76 -0.88
CA SER A 33 15.94 -3.20 -1.12
C SER A 33 14.69 -3.84 -0.56
N VAL A 34 13.88 -4.40 -1.46
CA VAL A 34 12.74 -5.26 -1.17
C VAL A 34 13.11 -6.46 -0.26
N GLU A 35 14.36 -6.93 -0.31
CA GLU A 35 14.82 -8.03 0.55
C GLU A 35 14.75 -7.69 2.04
N GLY A 36 14.94 -6.42 2.41
CA GLY A 36 14.81 -5.98 3.80
C GLY A 36 13.40 -6.22 4.33
N ASP A 37 12.39 -5.81 3.56
CA ASP A 37 10.98 -5.98 3.90
C ASP A 37 10.56 -7.45 3.91
N ILE A 38 10.99 -8.22 2.90
CA ILE A 38 10.73 -9.67 2.83
C ILE A 38 11.30 -10.38 4.06
N ASN A 39 12.55 -10.08 4.43
CA ASN A 39 13.20 -10.71 5.58
C ASN A 39 12.55 -10.30 6.90
N TRP A 40 12.11 -9.04 7.04
CA TRP A 40 11.33 -8.63 8.20
C TRP A 40 10.01 -9.39 8.28
N TRP A 41 9.24 -9.49 7.20
CA TRP A 41 7.98 -10.25 7.18
C TRP A 41 8.17 -11.74 7.49
N LYS A 42 9.25 -12.36 6.99
CA LYS A 42 9.63 -13.74 7.34
C LYS A 42 9.82 -13.95 8.84
N SER A 43 10.14 -12.89 9.59
CA SER A 43 10.40 -12.93 11.03
C SER A 43 9.18 -12.65 11.92
N THR A 44 8.09 -12.10 11.37
CA THR A 44 6.93 -11.71 12.18
C THR A 44 6.16 -12.92 12.71
N ALA A 45 5.68 -12.86 13.95
CA ALA A 45 4.81 -13.91 14.51
C ALA A 45 3.35 -13.72 14.05
N GLU A 46 2.98 -12.47 13.80
CA GLU A 46 1.66 -12.01 13.39
C GLU A 46 1.35 -12.30 11.93
N ARG A 47 2.32 -12.79 11.13
CA ARG A 47 2.17 -13.04 9.68
C ARG A 47 1.81 -11.77 8.93
N VAL A 48 2.61 -10.73 9.15
CA VAL A 48 2.48 -9.46 8.42
C VAL A 48 3.11 -9.64 7.06
N ALA A 49 2.33 -9.43 6.00
CA ALA A 49 2.83 -9.41 4.62
C ALA A 49 1.77 -8.89 3.65
N THR A 50 2.21 -8.43 2.48
CA THR A 50 1.38 -8.33 1.28
C THR A 50 1.83 -9.38 0.25
N PRO A 51 0.98 -9.79 -0.71
CA PRO A 51 1.39 -10.73 -1.75
C PRO A 51 2.40 -10.13 -2.75
N ILE A 52 2.48 -8.80 -2.85
CA ILE A 52 3.28 -8.08 -3.84
C ILE A 52 3.98 -6.88 -3.22
N ILE A 53 5.28 -6.72 -3.52
CA ILE A 53 6.01 -5.45 -3.39
C ILE A 53 6.47 -5.02 -4.79
N ILE A 54 6.32 -3.74 -5.14
CA ILE A 54 6.81 -3.17 -6.40
C ILE A 54 8.04 -2.32 -6.09
N ALA A 55 9.21 -2.78 -6.54
CA ALA A 55 10.50 -2.09 -6.37
C ALA A 55 10.55 -0.79 -7.19
N ARG A 56 11.46 0.13 -6.83
CA ARG A 56 11.64 1.45 -7.50
C ARG A 56 11.90 1.36 -9.01
N ASP A 57 12.42 0.24 -9.50
CA ASP A 57 12.65 -0.04 -10.94
C ASP A 57 11.42 -0.62 -11.67
N GLY A 58 10.30 -0.81 -10.96
CA GLY A 58 9.08 -1.41 -11.48
C GLY A 58 9.03 -2.94 -11.40
N GLY A 59 10.04 -3.61 -10.85
CA GLY A 59 10.02 -5.05 -10.59
C GLY A 59 8.87 -5.44 -9.65
N ILE A 60 8.02 -6.38 -10.08
CA ILE A 60 6.89 -6.87 -9.28
C ILE A 60 7.35 -8.12 -8.53
N HIS A 61 7.65 -7.96 -7.25
CA HIS A 61 8.10 -9.05 -6.39
C HIS A 61 6.91 -9.77 -5.77
N GLN A 62 6.65 -11.00 -6.20
CA GLN A 62 5.54 -11.82 -5.73
C GLN A 62 6.00 -12.79 -4.64
N LEU A 63 5.40 -12.66 -3.45
CA LEU A 63 5.69 -13.49 -2.28
C LEU A 63 4.75 -14.69 -2.18
N PHE A 64 3.46 -14.47 -2.39
CA PHE A 64 2.44 -15.52 -2.39
C PHE A 64 1.27 -15.16 -3.31
N SER A 65 0.42 -16.13 -3.62
CA SER A 65 -0.72 -15.93 -4.51
C SER A 65 -1.77 -15.00 -3.88
N SER A 66 -2.21 -13.98 -4.62
CA SER A 66 -3.23 -13.00 -4.18
C SER A 66 -4.59 -13.59 -3.81
N LYS A 67 -4.88 -14.85 -4.16
CA LYS A 67 -6.06 -15.59 -3.68
C LYS A 67 -6.04 -15.89 -2.17
N TYR A 68 -4.84 -15.90 -1.57
CA TYR A 68 -4.60 -16.10 -0.14
C TYR A 68 -4.54 -14.76 0.59
N TRP A 69 -4.26 -14.76 1.89
CA TRP A 69 -4.22 -13.53 2.68
C TRP A 69 -3.20 -13.58 3.81
N ALA A 70 -2.76 -12.40 4.26
CA ALA A 70 -1.91 -12.17 5.42
C ALA A 70 -2.39 -10.89 6.12
N HIS A 71 -1.88 -10.57 7.31
CA HIS A 71 -2.26 -9.31 7.97
C HIS A 71 -1.48 -8.14 7.36
N HIS A 72 -2.16 -7.10 6.91
CA HIS A 72 -1.54 -5.92 6.31
C HIS A 72 -2.18 -4.59 6.71
N LEU A 73 -3.39 -4.60 7.28
CA LEU A 73 -4.12 -3.37 7.62
C LEU A 73 -3.94 -2.91 9.08
N GLY A 74 -3.77 -3.84 10.02
CA GLY A 74 -3.60 -3.52 11.44
C GLY A 74 -4.68 -2.60 12.04
N ILE A 75 -5.95 -2.76 11.63
CA ILE A 75 -7.06 -1.90 12.04
C ILE A 75 -7.44 -2.21 13.49
N LYS A 76 -7.47 -1.18 14.34
CA LYS A 76 -7.85 -1.32 15.75
C LYS A 76 -9.36 -1.29 15.91
N LYS A 77 -9.90 -1.98 16.91
CA LYS A 77 -11.32 -1.93 17.31
C LYS A 77 -11.86 -0.50 17.43
N ALA A 78 -11.07 0.39 18.02
CA ALA A 78 -11.43 1.80 18.18
C ALA A 78 -11.68 2.53 16.84
N HIS A 79 -11.00 2.15 15.76
CA HIS A 79 -11.21 2.75 14.44
C HIS A 79 -12.59 2.39 13.88
N PHE A 80 -13.05 1.15 14.08
CA PHE A 80 -14.42 0.75 13.70
C PHE A 80 -15.48 1.45 14.56
N ALA A 81 -15.22 1.55 15.87
CA ALA A 81 -16.15 2.16 16.81
C ALA A 81 -16.45 3.63 16.48
N GLN A 82 -15.47 4.38 15.96
CA GLN A 82 -15.65 5.77 15.52
C GLN A 82 -16.73 5.95 14.43
N PHE A 83 -17.07 4.89 13.69
CA PHE A 83 -18.10 4.91 12.65
C PHE A 83 -19.32 4.02 12.97
N GLY A 84 -19.41 3.51 14.19
CA GLY A 84 -20.46 2.57 14.61
C GLY A 84 -20.40 1.24 13.85
N LEU A 85 -19.21 0.79 13.45
CA LEU A 85 -19.00 -0.47 12.74
C LEU A 85 -18.55 -1.58 13.73
N PRO A 86 -18.90 -2.85 13.46
CA PRO A 86 -18.33 -3.97 14.19
C PRO A 86 -16.82 -4.12 13.89
N GLU A 87 -16.10 -4.79 14.77
CA GLU A 87 -14.68 -5.10 14.57
C GLU A 87 -14.51 -6.10 13.43
N MET A 88 -13.94 -5.66 12.31
CA MET A 88 -13.82 -6.49 11.09
C MET A 88 -12.39 -6.55 10.54
N ASN A 89 -11.36 -6.30 11.36
CA ASN A 89 -9.97 -6.24 10.87
C ASN A 89 -9.57 -7.51 10.09
N THR A 90 -9.74 -8.70 10.67
CA THR A 90 -9.43 -9.97 10.00
C THR A 90 -10.20 -10.13 8.68
N GLN A 91 -11.49 -9.77 8.67
CA GLN A 91 -12.29 -9.83 7.45
C GLN A 91 -11.78 -8.86 6.37
N ARG A 92 -11.33 -7.65 6.73
CA ARG A 92 -10.74 -6.70 5.80
C ARG A 92 -9.42 -7.23 5.21
N ASN A 93 -8.54 -7.82 6.03
CA ASN A 93 -7.31 -8.46 5.55
C ASN A 93 -7.60 -9.64 4.60
N LYS A 94 -8.70 -10.37 4.80
CA LYS A 94 -9.15 -11.44 3.89
C LYS A 94 -9.67 -10.91 2.55
N GLU A 95 -10.46 -9.84 2.59
CA GLU A 95 -11.20 -9.32 1.44
C GLU A 95 -10.39 -8.40 0.54
N PHE A 96 -9.33 -7.78 1.06
CA PHE A 96 -8.51 -6.84 0.30
C PHE A 96 -7.13 -7.45 -0.01
N ILE A 97 -6.63 -7.14 -1.21
CA ILE A 97 -5.29 -7.53 -1.63
C ILE A 97 -4.36 -6.34 -1.35
N GLY A 98 -3.36 -6.51 -0.50
CA GLY A 98 -2.32 -5.50 -0.29
C GLY A 98 -1.33 -5.44 -1.46
N ILE A 99 -0.89 -4.25 -1.83
CA ILE A 99 0.29 -4.00 -2.67
C ILE A 99 1.18 -3.00 -1.95
N GLU A 100 2.46 -3.32 -1.77
CA GLU A 100 3.46 -2.36 -1.31
C GLU A 100 4.16 -1.69 -2.48
N LEU A 101 4.31 -0.37 -2.43
CA LEU A 101 5.26 0.38 -3.25
C LEU A 101 6.50 0.66 -2.40
N ASP A 102 7.66 0.16 -2.84
CA ASP A 102 8.93 0.42 -2.18
C ASP A 102 9.21 1.94 -2.11
N SER A 103 9.32 2.48 -0.90
CA SER A 103 9.47 3.92 -0.64
C SER A 103 9.87 4.20 0.81
N TRP A 104 10.68 5.24 1.00
CA TRP A 104 10.98 5.84 2.29
C TRP A 104 9.77 6.55 2.93
N GLY A 105 8.71 6.83 2.16
CA GLY A 105 7.52 7.51 2.65
C GLY A 105 7.78 8.98 2.98
N GLY A 106 7.24 9.41 4.13
CA GLY A 106 7.34 10.80 4.59
C GLY A 106 8.78 11.18 4.98
N LEU A 107 9.23 12.35 4.55
CA LEU A 107 10.60 12.83 4.73
C LEU A 107 10.63 14.10 5.60
N THR A 108 11.75 14.28 6.32
CA THR A 108 12.08 15.53 6.99
C THR A 108 13.05 16.35 6.14
N PHE A 109 13.01 17.68 6.27
CA PHE A 109 13.92 18.58 5.58
C PHE A 109 14.78 19.32 6.59
N LYS A 110 16.10 19.15 6.51
CA LYS A 110 17.08 19.76 7.42
C LYS A 110 18.36 20.06 6.65
N ASP A 111 18.99 21.20 6.92
CA ASP A 111 20.28 21.58 6.31
C ASP A 111 20.29 21.48 4.78
N SER A 112 19.19 21.93 4.15
CA SER A 112 18.97 21.88 2.68
C SER A 112 18.92 20.47 2.07
N LYS A 113 18.69 19.44 2.88
CA LYS A 113 18.62 18.03 2.47
C LYS A 113 17.36 17.35 3.00
N TYR A 114 16.97 16.26 2.35
CA TYR A 114 15.81 15.46 2.73
C TYR A 114 16.24 14.15 3.36
N TYR A 115 15.59 13.77 4.45
CA TYR A 115 15.96 12.58 5.22
C TYR A 115 14.75 11.69 5.49
N SER A 116 14.94 10.39 5.31
CA SER A 116 13.98 9.36 5.76
C SER A 116 13.94 9.26 7.28
N PHE A 117 13.00 8.49 7.82
CA PHE A 117 12.91 8.23 9.26
C PHE A 117 14.17 7.57 9.85
N SER A 118 14.95 6.84 9.04
CA SER A 118 16.20 6.20 9.46
C SER A 118 17.43 7.10 9.32
N GLY A 119 17.26 8.34 8.84
CA GLY A 119 18.35 9.28 8.60
C GLY A 119 19.03 9.13 7.23
N GLN A 120 18.49 8.30 6.33
CA GLN A 120 19.00 8.18 4.97
C GLN A 120 18.68 9.46 4.19
N GLU A 121 19.69 10.03 3.53
CA GLU A 121 19.50 11.17 2.63
C GLU A 121 18.78 10.70 1.34
N VAL A 122 17.71 11.41 0.98
CA VAL A 122 16.94 11.20 -0.26
C VAL A 122 17.24 12.35 -1.22
N ALA A 123 17.67 12.01 -2.44
CA ALA A 123 18.00 13.01 -3.45
C ALA A 123 16.77 13.87 -3.81
N ALA A 124 16.94 15.19 -3.90
CA ALA A 124 15.85 16.14 -4.16
C ALA A 124 15.00 15.78 -5.41
N LYS A 125 15.62 15.23 -6.45
CA LYS A 125 14.93 14.76 -7.67
C LYS A 125 13.91 13.63 -7.42
N ASN A 126 14.04 12.92 -6.32
CA ASN A 126 13.16 11.83 -5.88
C ASN A 126 12.13 12.30 -4.85
N VAL A 127 12.04 13.61 -4.57
CA VAL A 127 11.12 14.14 -3.56
C VAL A 127 9.93 14.83 -4.24
N VAL A 128 8.74 14.59 -3.72
CA VAL A 128 7.54 15.39 -3.98
C VAL A 128 7.27 16.30 -2.78
N LYS A 129 7.00 17.58 -3.04
CA LYS A 129 6.61 18.57 -2.03
C LYS A 129 5.11 18.83 -2.15
N TYR A 130 4.42 18.83 -1.02
CA TYR A 130 3.03 19.29 -0.93
C TYR A 130 2.96 20.70 -0.32
N GLU A 131 2.08 21.55 -0.84
CA GLU A 131 1.86 22.89 -0.28
C GLU A 131 1.18 22.82 1.10
N LYS A 132 0.23 21.90 1.25
CA LYS A 132 -0.38 21.52 2.53
C LYS A 132 0.17 20.15 2.93
N GLU A 133 0.49 19.99 4.21
CA GLU A 133 0.94 18.70 4.72
C GLU A 133 -0.10 17.61 4.48
N PHE A 134 0.39 16.43 4.12
CA PHE A 134 -0.39 15.21 4.10
C PHE A 134 0.10 14.35 5.26
N ARG A 135 -0.80 13.99 6.18
CA ARG A 135 -0.51 13.07 7.30
C ARG A 135 0.76 13.43 8.11
N GLY A 136 0.97 14.73 8.32
CA GLY A 136 2.08 15.27 9.11
C GLY A 136 3.40 15.47 8.35
N TYR A 137 3.40 15.26 7.03
CA TYR A 137 4.60 15.43 6.20
C TYR A 137 4.34 16.40 5.05
N ARG A 138 5.29 17.30 4.84
CA ARG A 138 5.35 18.20 3.68
C ARG A 138 6.09 17.60 2.50
N PHE A 139 7.00 16.66 2.76
CA PHE A 139 7.86 16.04 1.77
C PHE A 139 7.69 14.52 1.82
N TYR A 140 7.69 13.89 0.66
CA TYR A 140 7.66 12.44 0.52
C TYR A 140 8.66 12.01 -0.55
N GLU A 141 9.21 10.81 -0.44
CA GLU A 141 9.84 10.18 -1.60
C GLU A 141 8.75 9.85 -2.63
N LYS A 142 8.94 10.26 -3.87
CA LYS A 142 8.01 10.00 -4.95
C LYS A 142 8.07 8.53 -5.38
N TYR A 143 6.92 7.95 -5.73
CA TYR A 143 6.83 6.74 -6.52
C TYR A 143 7.36 6.99 -7.93
N THR A 144 8.19 6.08 -8.44
CA THR A 144 8.77 6.20 -9.78
C THR A 144 7.73 5.91 -10.87
N ASP A 145 8.01 6.38 -12.09
CA ASP A 145 7.15 6.08 -13.25
C ASP A 145 7.07 4.57 -13.52
N ALA A 146 8.18 3.85 -13.30
CA ALA A 146 8.23 2.40 -13.45
C ALA A 146 7.34 1.68 -12.42
N GLN A 147 7.34 2.14 -11.15
CA GLN A 147 6.43 1.63 -10.12
C GLN A 147 4.97 1.86 -10.52
N ILE A 148 4.63 3.07 -10.95
CA ILE A 148 3.27 3.45 -11.33
C ILE A 148 2.79 2.66 -12.56
N ALA A 149 3.66 2.42 -13.54
CA ALA A 149 3.36 1.59 -14.69
C ALA A 149 3.06 0.13 -14.30
N SER A 150 3.93 -0.49 -13.50
CA SER A 150 3.71 -1.86 -12.99
C SER A 150 2.46 -1.98 -12.12
N LEU A 151 2.19 -0.97 -11.29
CA LEU A 151 0.97 -0.90 -10.51
C LEU A 151 -0.27 -0.87 -11.42
N LYS A 152 -0.26 -0.05 -12.48
CA LYS A 152 -1.37 0.00 -13.45
C LYS A 152 -1.66 -1.37 -14.06
N GLU A 153 -0.63 -2.10 -14.49
CA GLU A 153 -0.78 -3.44 -15.06
C GLU A 153 -1.43 -4.42 -14.06
N LEU A 154 -0.98 -4.41 -12.80
CA LEU A 154 -1.54 -5.24 -11.74
C LEU A 154 -3.00 -4.89 -11.41
N LEU A 155 -3.32 -3.59 -11.31
CA LEU A 155 -4.67 -3.13 -11.05
C LEU A 155 -5.63 -3.57 -12.17
N VAL A 156 -5.24 -3.41 -13.43
CA VAL A 156 -6.04 -3.88 -14.58
C VAL A 156 -6.22 -5.40 -14.55
N TYR A 157 -5.14 -6.13 -14.30
CA TYR A 157 -5.18 -7.60 -14.21
C TYR A 157 -6.14 -8.06 -13.10
N TRP A 158 -5.97 -7.58 -11.86
CA TRP A 158 -6.83 -7.99 -10.73
C TRP A 158 -8.24 -7.43 -10.79
N GLY A 159 -8.44 -6.26 -11.40
CA GLY A 159 -9.78 -5.76 -11.74
C GLY A 159 -10.55 -6.76 -12.57
N LYS A 160 -9.92 -7.33 -13.61
CA LYS A 160 -10.50 -8.39 -14.44
C LYS A 160 -10.63 -9.72 -13.69
N GLN A 161 -9.57 -10.18 -13.03
CA GLN A 161 -9.55 -11.51 -12.39
C GLN A 161 -10.54 -11.65 -11.24
N TYR A 162 -10.75 -10.58 -10.47
CA TYR A 162 -11.59 -10.62 -9.27
C TYR A 162 -12.89 -9.81 -9.41
N GLY A 163 -13.13 -9.17 -10.56
CA GLY A 163 -14.30 -8.30 -10.75
C GLY A 163 -14.27 -7.05 -9.85
N ILE A 164 -13.07 -6.56 -9.51
CA ILE A 164 -12.89 -5.39 -8.65
C ILE A 164 -13.05 -4.12 -9.49
N SER A 165 -13.92 -3.20 -9.07
CA SER A 165 -14.07 -1.91 -9.73
C SER A 165 -12.79 -1.07 -9.59
N LEU A 166 -12.27 -0.59 -10.72
CA LEU A 166 -11.09 0.28 -10.76
C LEU A 166 -11.44 1.77 -10.77
N LYS A 167 -12.74 2.11 -10.73
CA LYS A 167 -13.21 3.50 -10.74
C LYS A 167 -12.55 4.29 -9.61
N TYR A 168 -11.84 5.34 -9.98
CA TYR A 168 -11.21 6.24 -9.02
C TYR A 168 -12.26 6.86 -8.07
N LYS A 169 -11.97 6.83 -6.77
CA LYS A 169 -12.89 7.29 -5.72
C LYS A 169 -12.72 8.77 -5.36
N GLY A 170 -11.78 9.47 -5.97
CA GLY A 170 -11.41 10.83 -5.57
C GLY A 170 -10.66 10.86 -4.24
N ASN A 171 -10.59 12.05 -3.63
CA ASN A 171 -9.82 12.31 -2.40
C ASN A 171 -10.18 11.40 -1.22
N ILE A 172 -11.42 10.88 -1.16
CA ILE A 172 -11.86 10.00 -0.07
C ILE A 172 -10.99 8.75 0.07
N MET A 173 -10.30 8.28 -0.99
CA MET A 173 -9.38 7.14 -0.87
C MET A 173 -8.10 7.44 -0.08
N PHE A 174 -7.84 8.70 0.25
CA PHE A 174 -6.72 9.16 1.07
C PHE A 174 -7.17 9.64 2.47
N GLU A 175 -8.45 9.51 2.78
CA GLU A 175 -9.08 9.95 4.02
C GLU A 175 -9.53 8.76 4.87
N PHE A 176 -9.35 8.83 6.18
CA PHE A 176 -9.88 7.82 7.09
C PHE A 176 -11.41 7.87 7.10
N ASN A 177 -12.07 6.81 6.62
CA ASN A 177 -13.50 6.89 6.30
C ASN A 177 -14.26 5.57 6.52
N LYS A 178 -15.58 5.71 6.71
CA LYS A 178 -16.51 4.60 6.95
C LYS A 178 -16.62 3.62 5.77
N ARG A 179 -16.46 4.06 4.51
CA ARG A 179 -16.65 3.22 3.32
C ARG A 179 -15.58 2.15 3.21
N ALA A 180 -14.31 2.54 3.39
CA ALA A 180 -13.19 1.61 3.42
C ALA A 180 -13.30 0.62 4.58
N LEU A 181 -13.50 1.12 5.81
CA LEU A 181 -13.71 0.26 6.99
C LEU A 181 -14.93 -0.65 6.86
N GLY A 182 -16.00 -0.17 6.22
CA GLY A 182 -17.21 -0.94 5.91
C GLY A 182 -17.01 -2.03 4.87
N GLY A 183 -15.88 -2.05 4.16
CA GLY A 183 -15.53 -3.07 3.16
C GLY A 183 -16.10 -2.80 1.77
N GLU A 184 -16.31 -1.53 1.42
CA GLU A 184 -16.71 -1.18 0.07
C GLU A 184 -15.65 -1.61 -0.96
N SER A 185 -16.09 -2.27 -2.03
CA SER A 185 -15.23 -2.76 -3.10
C SER A 185 -14.48 -1.63 -3.83
N GLY A 186 -13.29 -1.95 -4.33
CA GLY A 186 -12.47 -1.08 -5.18
C GLY A 186 -11.05 -0.88 -4.64
N ILE A 187 -10.41 0.18 -5.10
CA ILE A 187 -9.05 0.56 -4.71
C ILE A 187 -9.11 1.56 -3.54
N TRP A 188 -8.29 1.34 -2.52
CA TRP A 188 -8.13 2.21 -1.36
C TRP A 188 -6.66 2.40 -1.00
N ALA A 189 -6.29 3.49 -0.35
CA ALA A 189 -5.00 3.61 0.32
C ALA A 189 -5.10 3.13 1.78
N HIS A 190 -3.98 2.71 2.38
CA HIS A 190 -3.97 2.24 3.77
C HIS A 190 -4.48 3.30 4.77
N VAL A 191 -4.19 4.58 4.53
CA VAL A 191 -4.74 5.72 5.28
C VAL A 191 -6.28 5.80 5.32
N SER A 192 -6.97 5.09 4.42
CA SER A 192 -8.44 4.96 4.45
C SER A 192 -8.94 4.13 5.62
N PHE A 193 -8.10 3.22 6.12
CA PHE A 193 -8.43 2.28 7.19
C PHE A 193 -7.85 2.72 8.54
N ARG A 194 -6.84 3.59 8.54
CA ARG A 194 -6.12 4.00 9.74
C ARG A 194 -5.77 5.49 9.73
N PRO A 195 -6.18 6.27 10.74
CA PRO A 195 -5.90 7.69 10.80
C PRO A 195 -4.43 8.00 11.12
N ASP A 196 -3.72 7.07 11.76
CA ASP A 196 -2.33 7.20 12.20
C ASP A 196 -1.30 6.78 11.13
N LYS A 197 -1.76 6.39 9.94
CA LYS A 197 -0.92 6.00 8.81
C LYS A 197 -0.75 7.14 7.81
N SER A 198 0.31 7.06 7.02
CA SER A 198 0.70 8.05 6.00
C SER A 198 0.81 7.46 4.59
N ASP A 199 0.52 6.16 4.42
CA ASP A 199 0.66 5.42 3.18
C ASP A 199 -0.69 5.09 2.50
N VAL A 200 -0.79 5.08 1.17
CA VAL A 200 0.06 5.80 0.20
C VAL A 200 -0.27 7.29 0.19
N HIS A 201 0.70 8.14 -0.18
CA HIS A 201 0.47 9.59 -0.31
C HIS A 201 -0.13 9.95 -1.68
N PRO A 202 -0.90 11.04 -1.79
CA PRO A 202 -1.62 11.43 -3.00
C PRO A 202 -0.70 12.09 -4.03
N GLN A 203 0.31 11.35 -4.51
CA GLN A 203 1.22 11.85 -5.54
C GLN A 203 0.43 12.14 -6.84
N PRO A 204 0.67 13.28 -7.52
CA PRO A 204 -0.06 13.63 -8.73
C PRO A 204 0.02 12.58 -9.85
N GLU A 205 1.17 11.95 -10.08
CA GLU A 205 1.34 10.89 -11.08
C GLU A 205 0.51 9.64 -10.74
N LEU A 206 0.45 9.26 -9.46
CA LEU A 206 -0.37 8.13 -8.99
C LEU A 206 -1.86 8.42 -9.20
N ILE A 207 -2.31 9.63 -8.87
CA ILE A 207 -3.69 10.05 -9.09
C ILE A 207 -4.05 10.03 -10.57
N ARG A 208 -3.22 10.62 -11.44
CA ARG A 208 -3.45 10.59 -12.90
C ARG A 208 -3.54 9.16 -13.43
N MET A 209 -2.72 8.25 -12.92
CA MET A 209 -2.81 6.83 -13.28
C MET A 209 -4.15 6.24 -12.83
N LEU A 210 -4.58 6.46 -11.59
CA LEU A 210 -5.85 5.97 -11.07
C LEU A 210 -7.05 6.55 -11.82
N GLU A 211 -7.03 7.84 -12.16
CA GLU A 211 -8.06 8.50 -12.99
C GLU A 211 -8.11 7.95 -14.41
N SER A 212 -6.98 7.46 -14.93
CA SER A 212 -6.94 6.79 -16.24
C SER A 212 -7.54 5.38 -16.23
N LEU A 213 -7.86 4.83 -15.06
CA LEU A 213 -8.54 3.55 -14.92
C LEU A 213 -10.06 3.79 -14.97
N VAL A 214 -10.65 3.52 -16.14
CA VAL A 214 -12.12 3.51 -16.44
C VAL A 214 -12.95 4.69 -15.96
#